data_AF-A0A9P8AKT8-F1
#
_entry.id   AF-A0A9P8AKT8-F1
#
_cell.length_a   1.000
_cell.length_b   1.000
_cell.length_c   1.000
_cell.angle_alpha   90.00
_cell.angle_beta   90.00
_cell.angle_gamma   90.00
#
_symmetry.space_group_name_H-M   'P 1'
#
loop_
_entity.id
_entity.type
_entity.pdbx_description
1 polymer ?
#
loop_
_entity_poly.entity_id
_entity_poly.type
_entity_poly.pdbx_seq_one_letter_code
_entity_poly.pdbx_strand_id
1 'polypeptide(L)'
;QTNGIGAIDLLMEFGADIDIADADGVKPREFQLKCGPEVTAAVQRWLRKRSGDKKRMDGKACELCKKPGGDGVQCRLCSECQTARYRSTACQRSHWSTHKPLCQPFSTRNTITLIPCYADARNGFVQPTAMFSPDLLSIPAPDTPQSHHRFAHTPKNLSAESPKSIVIKVQVPFDVFSNRQNVRFNEDLLVYTKKRDFVCTIRRVDAPEEYDRIFQVVRTKGVGGAKTYFAVELRSKTALIVKVSEVLAERPF
;
A
#
# COMPACT_ATOMS: atom_id res chain seq x y z
N GLN A 1 -18.65 -0.07 11.84
CA GLN A 1 -18.99 1.21 11.18
C GLN A 1 -18.81 1.03 9.68
N THR A 2 -19.79 1.37 8.85
CA THR A 2 -19.56 1.55 7.41
C THR A 2 -18.83 2.87 7.26
N ASN A 3 -17.59 2.89 6.79
CA ASN A 3 -16.77 4.10 6.59
C ASN A 3 -17.33 5.05 5.49
N GLY A 4 -18.66 5.10 5.32
CA GLY A 4 -19.35 5.86 4.28
C GLY A 4 -18.98 5.47 2.86
N ILE A 5 -18.26 4.36 2.65
CA ILE A 5 -17.61 4.05 1.37
C ILE A 5 -18.62 3.95 0.23
N GLY A 6 -19.80 3.36 0.48
CA GLY A 6 -20.88 3.33 -0.52
C GLY A 6 -21.40 4.72 -0.90
N ALA A 7 -21.50 5.64 0.06
CA ALA A 7 -21.90 7.02 -0.21
C ALA A 7 -20.81 7.79 -0.95
N ILE A 8 -19.54 7.62 -0.57
CA ILE A 8 -18.39 8.21 -1.30
C ILE A 8 -18.38 7.68 -2.73
N ASP A 9 -18.55 6.37 -2.92
CA ASP A 9 -18.57 5.77 -4.25
C ASP A 9 -19.70 6.33 -5.11
N LEU A 10 -20.91 6.46 -4.56
CA LEU A 10 -22.05 7.08 -5.23
C LEU A 10 -21.77 8.53 -5.61
N LEU A 11 -21.31 9.36 -4.68
CA LEU A 11 -21.02 10.77 -4.94
C LEU A 11 -19.96 10.95 -6.01
N MET A 12 -18.87 10.17 -5.94
CA MET A 12 -17.78 10.23 -6.92
C MET A 12 -18.22 9.71 -8.29
N GLU A 13 -19.13 8.73 -8.35
CA GLU A 13 -19.74 8.25 -9.59
C GLU A 13 -20.56 9.35 -10.28
N PHE A 14 -21.36 10.09 -9.52
CA PHE A 14 -22.19 11.19 -10.03
C PHE A 14 -21.45 12.53 -10.17
N GLY A 15 -20.11 12.49 -10.19
CA GLY A 15 -19.31 13.66 -10.56
C GLY A 15 -19.06 14.67 -9.44
N ALA A 16 -19.22 14.29 -8.16
CA ALA A 16 -18.88 15.17 -7.04
C ALA A 16 -17.44 15.72 -7.18
N ASP A 17 -17.28 17.02 -6.99
CA ASP A 17 -16.00 17.70 -7.01
C ASP A 17 -15.45 17.83 -5.59
N ILE A 18 -14.26 17.27 -5.37
CA ILE A 18 -13.60 17.23 -4.06
C ILE A 18 -12.65 18.42 -3.84
N ASP A 19 -12.56 19.32 -4.81
CA ASP A 19 -11.77 20.55 -4.75
C ASP A 19 -12.59 21.78 -4.32
N ILE A 20 -13.91 21.63 -4.23
CA ILE A 20 -14.81 22.63 -3.67
C ILE A 20 -14.65 22.63 -2.15
N ALA A 21 -14.32 23.80 -1.60
CA ALA A 21 -14.20 23.99 -0.16
C ALA A 21 -15.58 24.15 0.50
N ASP A 22 -15.70 23.69 1.75
CA ASP A 22 -16.85 24.02 2.59
C ASP A 22 -16.79 25.46 3.12
N ALA A 23 -17.73 25.82 3.99
CA ALA A 23 -17.79 27.15 4.61
C ALA A 23 -16.55 27.49 5.47
N ASP A 24 -15.83 26.47 5.94
CA ASP A 24 -14.62 26.62 6.75
C ASP A 24 -13.34 26.61 5.88
N GLY A 25 -13.48 26.56 4.55
CA GLY A 25 -12.37 26.51 3.61
C GLY A 25 -11.72 25.13 3.48
N VAL A 26 -12.31 24.07 4.08
CA VAL A 26 -11.77 22.72 4.06
C VAL A 26 -12.19 22.01 2.78
N LYS A 27 -11.21 21.51 2.02
CA LYS A 27 -11.46 20.72 0.81
C LYS A 27 -11.49 19.22 1.13
N PRO A 28 -12.48 18.46 0.61
CA PRO A 28 -12.51 17.01 0.75
C PRO A 28 -11.22 16.32 0.25
N ARG A 29 -10.55 16.88 -0.76
CA ARG A 29 -9.25 16.38 -1.27
C ARG A 29 -8.16 16.30 -0.19
N GLU A 30 -8.09 17.29 0.68
CA GLU A 30 -7.09 17.38 1.75
C GLU A 30 -7.56 16.57 2.96
N PHE A 31 -8.85 16.64 3.26
CA PHE A 31 -9.44 16.01 4.44
C PHE A 31 -9.48 14.48 4.35
N GLN A 32 -9.66 13.89 3.16
CA GLN A 32 -9.70 12.43 2.96
C GLN A 32 -8.48 11.67 3.49
N LEU A 33 -7.32 12.32 3.66
CA LEU A 33 -6.13 11.73 4.26
C LEU A 33 -6.28 11.51 5.78
N LYS A 34 -7.10 12.34 6.44
CA LYS A 34 -7.42 12.28 7.86
C LYS A 34 -8.56 11.30 8.16
N CYS A 35 -9.44 11.04 7.20
CA CYS A 35 -10.59 10.13 7.33
C CYS A 35 -10.24 8.63 7.37
N GLY A 36 -8.95 8.27 7.36
CA GLY A 36 -8.49 6.89 7.45
C GLY A 36 -8.33 6.18 6.10
N PRO A 37 -7.75 4.97 6.12
CA PRO A 37 -7.23 4.30 4.92
C PRO A 37 -8.31 3.84 3.94
N GLU A 38 -9.53 3.54 4.40
CA GLU A 38 -10.62 3.12 3.52
C GLU A 38 -11.17 4.28 2.69
N VAL A 39 -11.43 5.42 3.33
CA VAL A 39 -11.88 6.64 2.65
C VAL A 39 -10.82 7.12 1.67
N THR A 40 -9.56 7.18 2.11
CA THR A 40 -8.44 7.53 1.23
C THR A 40 -8.38 6.61 0.01
N ALA A 41 -8.48 5.29 0.19
CA ALA A 41 -8.40 4.35 -0.93
C ALA A 41 -9.58 4.51 -1.91
N ALA A 42 -10.80 4.75 -1.41
CA ALA A 42 -11.98 4.98 -2.24
C ALA A 42 -11.85 6.27 -3.07
N VAL A 43 -11.49 7.40 -2.43
CA VAL A 43 -11.31 8.69 -3.11
C VAL A 43 -10.18 8.62 -4.15
N GLN A 44 -9.02 8.07 -3.78
CA GLN A 44 -7.89 7.94 -4.71
C GLN A 44 -8.24 7.09 -5.93
N ARG A 45 -9.00 6.00 -5.74
CA ARG A 45 -9.48 5.14 -6.84
C ARG A 45 -10.30 5.93 -7.85
N TRP A 46 -11.22 6.78 -7.39
CA TRP A 46 -12.01 7.62 -8.29
C TRP A 46 -11.20 8.72 -8.97
N LEU A 47 -10.28 9.36 -8.25
CA LEU A 47 -9.37 10.35 -8.85
C LEU A 47 -8.55 9.74 -9.99
N ARG A 48 -8.03 8.52 -9.80
CA ARG A 48 -7.34 7.76 -10.85
C ARG A 48 -8.25 7.40 -12.02
N LYS A 49 -9.48 6.93 -11.73
CA LYS A 49 -10.45 6.60 -12.77
C LYS A 49 -10.75 7.81 -13.65
N ARG A 50 -10.84 9.02 -13.07
CA ARG A 50 -11.06 10.29 -13.78
C ARG A 50 -9.83 10.75 -14.56
N SER A 51 -8.62 10.61 -14.02
CA SER A 51 -7.38 10.97 -14.72
C SER A 51 -6.92 9.96 -15.77
N GLY A 52 -7.52 8.77 -15.80
CA GLY A 52 -7.10 7.67 -16.65
C GLY A 52 -5.88 6.88 -16.13
N ASP A 53 -5.39 7.20 -14.92
CA ASP A 53 -4.25 6.50 -14.30
C ASP A 53 -4.65 5.09 -13.83
N LYS A 54 -4.36 4.08 -14.65
CA LYS A 54 -4.64 2.68 -14.32
C LYS A 54 -3.47 2.07 -13.54
N LYS A 55 -3.50 2.19 -12.21
CA LYS A 55 -2.60 1.42 -11.33
C LYS A 55 -3.00 -0.05 -11.24
N ARG A 56 -2.01 -0.94 -11.11
CA ARG A 56 -2.25 -2.38 -10.91
C ARG A 56 -2.76 -2.69 -9.51
N MET A 57 -3.38 -3.86 -9.38
CA MET A 57 -3.92 -4.38 -8.12
C MET A 57 -5.06 -3.54 -7.51
N ASP A 58 -5.82 -2.83 -8.35
CA ASP A 58 -7.04 -2.09 -7.99
C ASP A 58 -8.20 -3.06 -7.69
N GLY A 59 -8.07 -3.81 -6.59
CA GLY A 59 -9.04 -4.83 -6.15
C GLY A 59 -8.56 -6.28 -6.28
N LYS A 60 -9.41 -7.22 -5.82
CA LYS A 60 -9.15 -8.68 -5.83
C LYS A 60 -9.82 -9.36 -7.04
N ALA A 61 -9.77 -8.73 -8.20
CA ALA A 61 -10.44 -9.20 -9.41
C ALA A 61 -9.47 -9.62 -10.51
N CYS A 62 -9.97 -10.47 -11.41
CA CYS A 62 -9.28 -10.86 -12.64
C CYS A 62 -9.11 -9.64 -13.56
N GLU A 63 -7.93 -9.44 -14.13
CA GLU A 63 -7.68 -8.32 -15.04
C GLU A 63 -8.46 -8.41 -16.36
N LEU A 64 -8.78 -9.62 -16.82
CA LEU A 64 -9.58 -9.83 -18.02
C LEU A 64 -11.08 -9.69 -17.73
N CYS A 65 -11.65 -10.62 -16.95
CA CYS A 65 -13.10 -10.71 -16.80
C CYS A 65 -13.68 -9.89 -15.64
N LYS A 66 -12.83 -9.17 -14.89
CA LYS A 66 -13.19 -8.30 -13.76
C LYS A 66 -13.97 -8.96 -12.61
N LYS A 67 -14.21 -10.28 -12.66
CA LYS A 67 -14.83 -11.04 -11.58
C LYS A 67 -13.83 -11.18 -10.42
N PRO A 68 -14.27 -10.95 -9.16
CA PRO A 68 -13.45 -11.20 -7.98
C PRO A 68 -13.15 -12.70 -7.83
N GLY A 69 -12.13 -13.04 -7.04
CA GLY A 69 -12.01 -14.40 -6.53
C GLY A 69 -13.16 -14.70 -5.57
N GLY A 70 -14.08 -15.58 -5.97
CA GLY A 70 -15.25 -16.05 -5.25
C GLY A 70 -15.57 -17.48 -5.66
N ASP A 71 -16.44 -18.19 -4.91
CA ASP A 71 -16.82 -19.60 -5.14
C ASP A 71 -15.63 -20.58 -5.08
N GLY A 72 -14.73 -20.39 -4.11
CA GLY A 72 -13.54 -21.23 -3.93
C GLY A 72 -12.41 -20.96 -4.94
N VAL A 73 -12.61 -20.10 -5.94
CA VAL A 73 -11.60 -19.77 -6.95
C VAL A 73 -10.81 -18.52 -6.54
N GLN A 74 -9.56 -18.72 -6.11
CA GLN A 74 -8.63 -17.62 -5.83
C GLN A 74 -7.94 -17.15 -7.12
N CYS A 75 -7.97 -15.84 -7.38
CA CYS A 75 -7.18 -15.27 -8.46
C CYS A 75 -5.69 -15.44 -8.16
N ARG A 76 -4.95 -16.03 -9.10
CA ARG A 76 -3.50 -16.21 -9.04
C ARG A 76 -2.81 -15.01 -9.67
N LEU A 77 -1.61 -14.70 -9.18
CA LEU A 77 -0.77 -13.66 -9.77
C LEU A 77 -0.09 -14.18 -11.03
N CYS A 78 0.20 -13.29 -11.98
CA CYS A 78 1.10 -13.55 -13.08
C CYS A 78 2.47 -13.94 -12.52
N SER A 79 3.03 -15.07 -12.95
CA SER A 79 4.32 -15.59 -12.48
C SER A 79 5.48 -14.63 -12.77
N GLU A 80 5.41 -13.92 -13.89
CA GLU A 80 6.46 -13.00 -14.35
C GLU A 80 6.47 -11.69 -13.57
N CYS A 81 5.40 -10.89 -13.67
CA CYS A 81 5.37 -9.56 -13.07
C CYS A 81 4.88 -9.53 -11.63
N GLN A 82 4.21 -10.58 -11.16
CA GLN A 82 3.58 -10.71 -9.83
C GLN A 82 2.61 -9.59 -9.44
N THR A 83 2.12 -8.80 -10.42
CA THR A 83 1.21 -7.67 -10.17
C THR A 83 -0.14 -7.80 -10.87
N ALA A 84 -0.25 -8.57 -11.95
CA ALA A 84 -1.53 -8.88 -12.59
C ALA A 84 -2.19 -10.11 -11.97
N ARG A 85 -3.53 -10.11 -11.86
CA ARG A 85 -4.33 -11.20 -11.28
C ARG A 85 -5.24 -11.85 -12.31
N TYR A 86 -5.31 -13.19 -12.28
CA TYR A 86 -6.17 -13.97 -13.14
C TYR A 86 -6.86 -15.09 -12.37
N ARG A 87 -8.15 -15.31 -12.65
CA ARG A 87 -8.89 -16.45 -12.09
C ARG A 87 -8.46 -17.80 -12.65
N SER A 88 -7.86 -17.81 -13.84
CA SER A 88 -7.45 -19.01 -14.55
C SER A 88 -6.34 -18.70 -15.57
N THR A 89 -5.59 -19.73 -15.94
CA THR A 89 -4.59 -19.66 -17.02
C THR A 89 -5.24 -19.30 -18.36
N ALA A 90 -6.49 -19.72 -18.61
CA ALA A 90 -7.26 -19.31 -19.77
C ALA A 90 -7.46 -17.79 -19.83
N CYS A 91 -7.87 -17.16 -18.71
CA CYS A 91 -7.98 -15.70 -18.65
C CYS A 91 -6.64 -15.00 -18.88
N GLN A 92 -5.54 -15.55 -18.36
CA GLN A 92 -4.21 -15.00 -18.59
C GLN A 92 -3.80 -15.08 -20.07
N ARG A 93 -4.01 -16.23 -20.71
CA ARG A 93 -3.67 -16.45 -22.14
C ARG A 93 -4.48 -15.53 -23.04
N SER A 94 -5.78 -15.40 -22.80
CA SER A 94 -6.63 -14.49 -23.58
C SER A 94 -6.26 -13.01 -23.40
N HIS A 95 -5.78 -12.62 -22.21
CA HIS A 95 -5.30 -11.26 -21.94
C HIS A 95 -3.83 -11.04 -22.35
N TRP A 96 -3.13 -12.05 -22.86
CA TRP A 96 -1.67 -12.01 -23.01
C TRP A 96 -1.20 -10.96 -24.02
N SER A 97 -1.92 -10.75 -25.12
CA SER A 97 -1.56 -9.77 -26.15
C SER A 97 -1.50 -8.34 -25.59
N THR A 98 -2.43 -7.96 -24.71
CA THR A 98 -2.46 -6.65 -24.06
C THR A 98 -1.59 -6.60 -22.81
N HIS A 99 -1.45 -7.72 -22.09
CA HIS A 99 -0.66 -7.78 -20.87
C HIS A 99 0.85 -7.81 -21.12
N LYS A 100 1.33 -8.62 -22.08
CA LYS A 100 2.76 -8.83 -22.38
C LYS A 100 3.56 -7.51 -22.50
N PRO A 101 3.13 -6.49 -23.27
CA PRO A 101 3.90 -5.25 -23.39
C PRO A 101 3.99 -4.46 -22.08
N LEU A 102 3.03 -4.64 -21.17
CA LEU A 102 3.02 -3.99 -19.86
C LEU A 102 3.70 -4.87 -18.79
N CYS A 103 3.84 -6.18 -19.01
CA CYS A 103 4.33 -7.14 -18.05
C CYS A 103 5.82 -6.94 -17.76
N GLN A 104 6.14 -6.27 -16.65
CA GLN A 104 7.51 -6.07 -16.21
C GLN A 104 7.90 -7.13 -15.17
N PRO A 105 8.84 -8.05 -15.45
CA PRO A 105 9.34 -9.00 -14.45
C PRO A 105 10.22 -8.29 -13.40
N PHE A 106 10.55 -8.98 -12.30
CA PHE A 106 11.53 -8.49 -11.34
C PHE A 106 12.93 -8.54 -11.96
N SER A 107 13.61 -7.39 -12.01
CA SER A 107 14.93 -7.25 -12.62
C SER A 107 15.74 -6.16 -11.91
N THR A 108 17.07 -6.22 -12.01
CA THR A 108 17.97 -5.23 -11.41
C THR A 108 17.69 -3.79 -11.83
N ARG A 109 17.13 -3.56 -13.01
CA ARG A 109 16.78 -2.21 -13.51
C ARG A 109 15.59 -1.60 -12.79
N ASN A 110 14.63 -2.44 -12.41
CA ASN A 110 13.30 -1.99 -12.00
C ASN A 110 12.98 -2.32 -10.53
N THR A 111 13.92 -2.97 -9.84
CA THR A 111 13.89 -3.25 -8.40
C THR A 111 15.04 -2.57 -7.65
N ILE A 112 14.90 -2.51 -6.34
CA ILE A 112 15.99 -2.24 -5.38
C ILE A 112 16.02 -3.36 -4.34
N THR A 113 17.14 -3.52 -3.65
CA THR A 113 17.25 -4.41 -2.51
C THR A 113 17.35 -3.58 -1.25
N LEU A 114 16.40 -3.76 -0.33
CA LEU A 114 16.42 -3.14 0.98
C LEU A 114 16.84 -4.16 2.03
N ILE A 115 17.45 -3.67 3.11
CA ILE A 115 17.84 -4.46 4.28
C ILE A 115 16.79 -4.23 5.39
N PRO A 116 15.91 -5.21 5.67
CA PRO A 116 14.98 -5.11 6.77
C PRO A 116 15.69 -5.07 8.12
N CYS A 117 15.37 -4.08 8.94
CA CYS A 117 15.76 -4.01 10.33
C CYS A 117 14.60 -4.52 11.20
N TYR A 118 14.91 -5.45 12.10
CA TYR A 118 13.97 -6.00 13.10
C TYR A 118 14.45 -5.72 14.53
N ALA A 119 15.26 -4.68 14.73
CA ALA A 119 15.86 -4.37 16.02
C ALA A 119 14.82 -4.39 17.14
N ASP A 120 15.28 -4.89 18.30
CA ASP A 120 14.45 -5.46 19.36
C ASP A 120 13.34 -4.51 19.82
N ALA A 121 12.11 -4.90 19.52
CA ALA A 121 10.86 -4.24 19.83
C ALA A 121 10.55 -4.19 21.34
N ARG A 122 11.55 -4.13 22.23
CA ARG A 122 11.32 -4.20 23.67
C ARG A 122 10.58 -2.99 24.24
N ASN A 123 10.56 -1.85 23.53
CA ASN A 123 9.88 -0.63 23.99
C ASN A 123 9.04 0.10 22.92
N GLY A 124 8.84 -0.47 21.73
CA GLY A 124 8.08 0.16 20.65
C GLY A 124 6.75 -0.52 20.39
N PHE A 125 5.63 0.21 20.43
CA PHE A 125 4.32 -0.27 19.97
C PHE A 125 3.92 0.53 18.74
N VAL A 126 3.49 -0.14 17.67
CA VAL A 126 2.84 0.56 16.55
C VAL A 126 1.38 0.74 16.93
N GLN A 127 0.95 1.98 17.14
CA GLN A 127 -0.45 2.29 17.39
C GLN A 127 -1.16 2.50 16.03
N PRO A 128 -2.18 1.70 15.70
CA PRO A 128 -3.04 1.97 14.56
C PRO A 128 -3.68 3.35 14.70
N THR A 129 -3.64 4.17 13.65
CA THR A 129 -4.30 5.50 13.70
C THR A 129 -5.80 5.41 13.96
N ALA A 130 -6.42 4.28 13.61
CA ALA A 130 -7.80 3.95 13.94
C ALA A 130 -8.11 3.94 15.45
N MET A 131 -7.09 3.84 16.32
CA MET A 131 -7.26 3.98 17.77
C MET A 131 -7.30 5.43 18.25
N PHE A 132 -6.74 6.39 17.49
CA PHE A 132 -6.72 7.80 17.89
C PHE A 132 -7.93 8.58 17.35
N SER A 133 -8.42 8.23 16.16
CA SER A 133 -9.61 8.84 15.55
C SER A 133 -10.91 8.77 16.40
N PRO A 134 -11.16 7.74 17.22
CA PRO A 134 -12.40 7.62 17.99
C PRO A 134 -12.38 8.41 19.31
N ASP A 135 -11.22 8.58 19.96
CA ASP A 135 -11.10 9.36 21.21
C ASP A 135 -11.36 10.86 20.98
N LEU A 136 -11.03 11.38 19.80
CA LEU A 136 -11.31 12.78 19.42
C LEU A 136 -12.81 13.04 19.20
N LEU A 137 -13.61 12.00 18.93
CA LEU A 137 -15.03 12.11 18.56
C LEU A 137 -15.98 11.29 19.46
N SER A 138 -15.46 10.70 20.56
CA SER A 138 -16.19 9.79 21.46
C SER A 138 -16.93 8.64 20.73
N ILE A 139 -16.30 8.08 19.69
CA ILE A 139 -16.84 6.95 18.93
C ILE A 139 -16.21 5.66 19.45
N PRO A 140 -16.93 4.53 19.57
CA PRO A 140 -16.31 3.25 19.90
C PRO A 140 -15.29 2.82 18.84
N ALA A 141 -14.04 2.60 19.24
CA ALA A 141 -13.01 2.09 18.35
C ALA A 141 -13.38 0.66 17.87
N PRO A 142 -13.27 0.34 16.57
CA PRO A 142 -13.44 -1.02 16.11
C PRO A 142 -12.33 -1.92 16.68
N ASP A 143 -12.66 -3.17 16.99
CA ASP A 143 -11.70 -4.18 17.45
C ASP A 143 -10.54 -4.30 16.47
N THR A 144 -9.36 -3.86 16.90
CA THR A 144 -8.16 -3.93 16.10
C THR A 144 -7.44 -5.24 16.39
N PRO A 145 -7.14 -6.09 15.37
CA PRO A 145 -6.47 -7.35 15.61
C PRO A 145 -5.14 -7.17 16.33
N GLN A 146 -4.82 -8.01 17.32
CA GLN A 146 -3.54 -7.95 18.05
C GLN A 146 -2.31 -7.89 17.14
N SER A 147 -2.36 -8.53 15.97
CA SER A 147 -1.28 -8.47 14.96
C SER A 147 -0.94 -7.05 14.50
N HIS A 148 -1.89 -6.11 14.52
CA HIS A 148 -1.68 -4.73 14.08
C HIS A 148 -0.85 -3.90 15.04
N HIS A 149 -0.67 -4.39 16.27
CA HIS A 149 0.13 -3.77 17.30
C HIS A 149 1.60 -4.23 17.28
N ARG A 150 1.92 -5.24 16.46
CA ARG A 150 3.28 -5.79 16.36
C ARG A 150 4.22 -4.78 15.69
N PHE A 151 5.38 -4.59 16.30
CA PHE A 151 6.39 -3.63 15.84
C PHE A 151 7.37 -4.22 14.82
N ALA A 152 7.94 -5.38 15.10
CA ALA A 152 8.80 -6.11 14.16
C ALA A 152 8.36 -7.57 14.10
N HIS A 153 8.21 -8.11 12.89
CA HIS A 153 7.82 -9.50 12.71
C HIS A 153 8.38 -10.05 11.39
N THR A 154 9.14 -11.13 11.50
CA THR A 154 9.65 -11.86 10.35
C THR A 154 8.72 -13.05 10.02
N PRO A 155 8.34 -13.24 8.75
CA PRO A 155 7.63 -14.43 8.31
C PRO A 155 8.40 -15.71 8.64
N LYS A 156 7.67 -16.75 9.04
CA LYS A 156 8.23 -18.10 9.20
C LYS A 156 8.54 -18.70 7.83
N ASN A 157 9.52 -19.61 7.77
CA ASN A 157 9.89 -20.40 6.59
C ASN A 157 10.40 -19.58 5.40
N LEU A 158 11.35 -18.66 5.62
CA LEU A 158 12.04 -17.97 4.54
C LEU A 158 13.21 -18.84 4.04
N SER A 159 13.25 -19.12 2.74
CA SER A 159 14.39 -19.73 2.07
C SER A 159 14.76 -18.91 0.84
N ALA A 160 16.07 -18.79 0.58
CA ALA A 160 16.58 -18.11 -0.60
C ALA A 160 16.13 -18.79 -1.91
N GLU A 161 15.84 -20.09 -1.86
CA GLU A 161 15.41 -20.89 -3.01
C GLU A 161 13.91 -20.72 -3.34
N SER A 162 13.10 -20.25 -2.38
CA SER A 162 11.66 -20.04 -2.55
C SER A 162 11.26 -18.65 -2.04
N PRO A 163 11.58 -17.59 -2.81
CA PRO A 163 11.27 -16.22 -2.39
C PRO A 163 9.77 -16.01 -2.27
N LYS A 164 9.35 -15.34 -1.18
CA LYS A 164 7.94 -15.09 -0.92
C LYS A 164 7.50 -13.78 -1.58
N SER A 165 6.66 -13.88 -2.60
CA SER A 165 6.01 -12.72 -3.22
C SER A 165 4.93 -12.16 -2.29
N ILE A 166 5.10 -10.92 -1.84
CA ILE A 166 4.16 -10.24 -0.94
C ILE A 166 3.89 -8.80 -1.40
N VAL A 167 2.83 -8.20 -0.87
CA VAL A 167 2.53 -6.78 -1.06
C VAL A 167 2.73 -6.06 0.27
N ILE A 168 3.59 -5.06 0.26
CA ILE A 168 3.90 -4.23 1.41
C ILE A 168 3.33 -2.82 1.23
N LYS A 169 3.06 -2.15 2.36
CA LYS A 169 2.94 -0.71 2.46
C LYS A 169 4.26 -0.19 3.01
N VAL A 170 4.80 0.83 2.34
CA VAL A 170 5.96 1.60 2.79
C VAL A 170 5.44 2.96 3.21
N GLN A 171 5.75 3.35 4.44
CA GLN A 171 5.30 4.59 5.04
C GLN A 171 6.53 5.39 5.46
N VAL A 172 6.63 6.63 4.96
CA VAL A 172 7.63 7.57 5.45
C VAL A 172 7.16 8.11 6.81
N PRO A 173 8.09 8.53 7.66
CA PRO A 173 7.77 9.24 8.89
C PRO A 173 6.87 10.42 8.59
N PHE A 174 5.76 10.51 9.33
CA PHE A 174 4.73 11.52 9.12
C PHE A 174 4.29 12.04 10.47
N ASP A 175 4.44 13.35 10.68
CA ASP A 175 3.88 14.05 11.83
C ASP A 175 2.45 14.47 11.50
N VAL A 176 1.49 13.85 12.19
CA VAL A 176 0.05 14.10 12.01
C VAL A 176 -0.36 15.45 12.59
N PHE A 177 0.39 16.01 13.53
CA PHE A 177 -0.01 17.18 14.32
C PHE A 177 0.51 18.51 13.76
N SER A 178 1.67 18.53 13.10
CA SER A 178 2.28 19.80 12.69
C SER A 178 1.80 20.35 11.34
N ASN A 179 0.99 19.61 10.57
CA ASN A 179 0.58 19.96 9.19
C ASN A 179 1.76 20.39 8.28
N ARG A 180 3.00 20.11 8.72
CA ARG A 180 4.24 20.47 8.06
C ARG A 180 4.95 19.18 7.72
N GLN A 181 5.42 19.10 6.48
CA GLN A 181 6.33 18.05 6.02
C GLN A 181 7.74 18.23 6.64
N ASN A 182 7.84 18.51 7.94
CA ASN A 182 9.10 18.52 8.68
C ASN A 182 9.53 17.07 8.97
N VAL A 183 9.66 16.30 7.90
CA VAL A 183 10.27 14.97 7.93
C VAL A 183 11.76 15.21 8.04
N ARG A 184 12.37 14.83 9.17
CA ARG A 184 13.82 14.79 9.26
C ARG A 184 14.32 13.79 8.21
N PHE A 185 15.09 14.26 7.23
CA PHE A 185 15.83 13.40 6.30
C PHE A 185 16.78 12.52 7.12
N ASN A 186 16.33 11.32 7.52
CA ASN A 186 17.09 10.19 8.12
C ASN A 186 16.25 9.27 9.02
N GLU A 187 14.97 9.56 9.25
CA GLU A 187 14.13 8.68 10.06
C GLU A 187 13.75 7.38 9.33
N ASP A 188 13.52 6.31 10.08
CA ASP A 188 13.29 4.98 9.54
C ASP A 188 11.97 4.86 8.76
N LEU A 189 11.98 4.17 7.61
CA LEU A 189 10.74 3.83 6.89
C LEU A 189 10.05 2.67 7.57
N LEU A 190 8.74 2.78 7.81
CA LEU A 190 7.94 1.67 8.31
C LEU A 190 7.40 0.84 7.15
N VAL A 191 7.67 -0.47 7.18
CA VAL A 191 7.28 -1.40 6.11
C VAL A 191 6.47 -2.57 6.66
N TYR A 192 5.30 -2.84 6.07
CA TYR A 192 4.45 -3.94 6.53
C TYR A 192 3.43 -4.46 5.52
N THR A 193 2.98 -5.68 5.72
CA THR A 193 1.85 -6.27 5.00
C THR A 193 0.50 -5.91 5.63
N LYS A 194 -0.60 -6.09 4.88
CA LYS A 194 -1.96 -5.85 5.39
C LYS A 194 -2.26 -6.60 6.69
N LYS A 195 -1.82 -7.86 6.79
CA LYS A 195 -2.06 -8.73 7.96
C LYS A 195 -1.03 -8.54 9.07
N ARG A 196 -0.02 -7.69 8.86
CA ARG A 196 1.10 -7.49 9.80
C ARG A 196 1.81 -8.80 10.17
N ASP A 197 1.83 -9.75 9.23
CA ASP A 197 2.63 -10.97 9.28
C ASP A 197 4.08 -10.75 8.79
N PHE A 198 4.33 -9.58 8.20
CA PHE A 198 5.65 -9.01 7.96
C PHE A 198 5.61 -7.54 8.41
N VAL A 199 6.51 -7.17 9.32
CA VAL A 199 6.70 -5.78 9.78
C VAL A 199 8.20 -5.57 10.03
N CYS A 200 8.76 -4.51 9.47
CA CYS A 200 10.14 -4.09 9.72
C CYS A 200 10.30 -2.59 9.55
N THR A 201 11.47 -2.08 9.94
CA THR A 201 11.92 -0.76 9.54
C THR A 201 13.02 -0.86 8.48
N ILE A 202 13.16 0.17 7.66
CA ILE A 202 14.29 0.34 6.75
C ILE A 202 15.03 1.58 7.18
N ARG A 203 16.32 1.43 7.50
CA ARG A 203 17.18 2.51 7.95
C ARG A 203 18.03 2.99 6.79
N ARG A 204 18.24 4.30 6.70
CA ARG A 204 19.09 4.87 5.65
C ARG A 204 20.55 4.41 5.77
N VAL A 205 21.03 4.22 7.01
CA VAL A 205 22.42 3.81 7.29
C VAL A 205 22.79 2.44 6.71
N ASP A 206 21.82 1.56 6.47
CA ASP A 206 22.07 0.21 5.98
C ASP A 206 22.26 0.17 4.45
N ALA A 207 21.58 1.06 3.72
CA ALA A 207 21.59 1.11 2.27
C ALA A 207 21.12 2.51 1.79
N PRO A 208 22.00 3.54 1.78
CA PRO A 208 21.59 4.93 1.60
C PRO A 208 20.95 5.22 0.25
N GLU A 209 21.53 4.70 -0.83
CA GLU A 209 21.06 4.95 -2.20
C GLU A 209 19.70 4.30 -2.46
N GLU A 210 19.53 3.05 -2.02
CA GLU A 210 18.28 2.31 -2.16
C GLU A 210 17.19 2.89 -1.27
N TYR A 211 17.54 3.30 -0.04
CA TYR A 211 16.65 4.04 0.85
C TYR A 211 16.18 5.34 0.18
N ASP A 212 17.10 6.16 -0.31
CA ASP A 212 16.77 7.46 -0.91
C ASP A 212 15.89 7.27 -2.15
N ARG A 213 16.19 6.25 -2.96
CA ARG A 213 15.37 5.90 -4.13
C ARG A 213 13.94 5.53 -3.76
N ILE A 214 13.72 4.67 -2.77
CA ILE A 214 12.35 4.33 -2.35
C ILE A 214 11.64 5.49 -1.65
N PHE A 215 12.37 6.25 -0.83
CA PHE A 215 11.85 7.45 -0.18
C PHE A 215 11.30 8.42 -1.24
N GLN A 216 12.09 8.72 -2.27
CA GLN A 216 11.66 9.61 -3.36
C GLN A 216 10.46 9.06 -4.12
N VAL A 217 10.38 7.75 -4.38
CA VAL A 217 9.19 7.16 -5.01
C VAL A 217 7.95 7.30 -4.11
N VAL A 218 8.08 7.12 -2.80
CA VAL A 218 6.94 7.31 -1.87
C VAL A 218 6.52 8.78 -1.82
N ARG A 219 7.48 9.73 -1.81
CA ARG A 219 7.19 11.17 -1.79
C ARG A 219 6.49 11.64 -3.06
N THR A 220 6.91 11.14 -4.22
CA THR A 220 6.42 11.59 -5.53
C THR A 220 5.16 10.87 -6.00
N LYS A 221 5.06 9.56 -5.74
CA LYS A 221 3.96 8.71 -6.27
C LYS A 221 3.05 8.14 -5.19
N GLY A 222 3.40 8.33 -3.92
CA GLY A 222 2.61 7.89 -2.78
C GLY A 222 1.49 8.85 -2.44
N VAL A 223 0.54 8.36 -1.66
CA VAL A 223 -0.62 9.12 -1.21
C VAL A 223 -0.15 10.24 -0.28
N GLY A 224 -0.40 11.49 -0.67
CA GLY A 224 0.05 12.68 0.06
C GLY A 224 1.58 12.72 0.26
N GLY A 225 2.34 11.97 -0.54
CA GLY A 225 3.77 11.79 -0.34
C GLY A 225 4.15 11.10 0.98
N ALA A 226 3.23 10.35 1.60
CA ALA A 226 3.44 9.76 2.93
C ALA A 226 3.50 8.22 2.90
N LYS A 227 2.76 7.58 2.01
CA LYS A 227 2.64 6.12 1.98
C LYS A 227 2.36 5.60 0.59
N THR A 228 2.88 4.42 0.29
CA THR A 228 2.66 3.75 -1.00
C THR A 228 2.76 2.23 -0.89
N TYR A 229 2.39 1.52 -1.94
CA TYR A 229 2.29 0.06 -1.96
C TYR A 229 3.15 -0.53 -3.07
N PHE A 230 3.89 -1.59 -2.77
CA PHE A 230 4.78 -2.24 -3.72
C PHE A 230 4.58 -3.76 -3.72
N ALA A 231 4.82 -4.36 -4.88
CA ALA A 231 5.09 -5.79 -4.98
C ALA A 231 6.55 -6.05 -4.66
N VAL A 232 6.81 -7.08 -3.86
CA VAL A 232 8.16 -7.39 -3.37
C VAL A 232 8.41 -8.89 -3.33
N GLU A 233 9.67 -9.26 -3.46
CA GLU A 233 10.17 -10.59 -3.16
C GLU A 233 10.97 -10.55 -1.86
N LEU A 234 10.47 -11.24 -0.84
CA LEU A 234 11.21 -11.46 0.40
C LEU A 234 12.04 -12.73 0.25
N ARG A 235 13.35 -12.58 0.00
CA ARG A 235 14.28 -13.70 -0.21
C ARG A 235 14.89 -14.22 1.08
N SER A 236 15.19 -13.32 2.00
CA SER A 236 15.78 -13.65 3.29
C SER A 236 15.36 -12.62 4.33
N LYS A 237 15.84 -12.78 5.57
CA LYS A 237 15.63 -11.77 6.61
C LYS A 237 16.27 -10.42 6.22
N THR A 238 17.35 -10.43 5.45
CA THR A 238 18.18 -9.26 5.12
C THR A 238 18.00 -8.78 3.69
N ALA A 239 17.19 -9.45 2.86
CA ALA A 239 17.02 -9.12 1.46
C ALA A 239 15.53 -9.00 1.09
N LEU A 240 15.07 -7.76 1.02
CA LEU A 240 13.74 -7.38 0.55
C LEU A 240 13.86 -6.70 -0.81
N ILE A 241 13.47 -7.41 -1.87
CA ILE A 241 13.56 -6.89 -3.24
C ILE A 241 12.26 -6.16 -3.57
N VAL A 242 12.34 -4.85 -3.75
CA VAL A 242 11.18 -3.98 -3.98
C VAL A 242 11.12 -3.52 -5.42
N LYS A 243 10.01 -3.75 -6.11
CA LYS A 243 9.78 -3.26 -7.46
C LYS A 243 9.33 -1.79 -7.47
N VAL A 244 10.29 -0.88 -7.46
CA VAL A 244 10.05 0.58 -7.36
C VAL A 244 9.54 1.23 -8.64
N SER A 245 9.72 0.57 -9.78
CA SER A 245 9.20 1.03 -11.08
C SER A 245 7.67 1.04 -11.15
N GLU A 246 7.00 0.17 -10.38
CA GLU A 246 5.57 -0.06 -10.43
C GLU A 246 4.94 0.12 -9.04
N VAL A 247 4.33 1.28 -8.82
CA VAL A 247 3.54 1.57 -7.61
C VAL A 247 2.16 0.94 -7.76
N LEU A 248 1.74 0.18 -6.75
CA LEU A 248 0.43 -0.47 -6.73
C LEU A 248 -0.67 0.51 -6.31
N ALA A 249 -1.92 0.18 -6.67
CA ALA A 249 -3.10 0.89 -6.21
C ALA A 249 -3.19 0.89 -4.67
N GLU A 250 -3.75 1.98 -4.15
CA GLU A 250 -3.97 2.24 -2.74
C GLU A 250 -4.87 1.17 -2.14
N ARG A 251 -4.45 0.64 -1.00
CA ARG A 251 -5.16 -0.46 -0.33
C ARG A 251 -5.65 -0.01 1.04
N PRO A 252 -6.84 -0.47 1.47
CA PRO A 252 -7.32 -0.23 2.84
C PRO A 252 -6.46 -1.05 3.81
N PHE A 253 -5.35 -0.46 4.28
CA PHE A 253 -4.39 -0.97 5.27
C PHE A 253 -4.46 -0.11 6.51
#